data_AF-A0A2Z4G7F1-F1
#
_entry.id   AF-A0A2Z4G7F1-F1
#
_cell.length_a   1.000
_cell.length_b   1.000
_cell.length_c   1.000
_cell.angle_alpha   90.00
_cell.angle_beta   90.00
_cell.angle_gamma   90.00
#
_symmetry.space_group_name_H-M   'P 1'
#
loop_
_entity.id
_entity.type
_entity.pdbx_description
1 polymer ?
#
loop_
_entity_poly.entity_id
_entity_poly.type
_entity_poly.pdbx_seq_one_letter_code
_entity_poly.pdbx_strand_id
1 'polypeptide(L)'
;MKQQKLLLSISNLLSRFKVQVGILNANSMLDINVVSEFFLIPLLNEIYDCDFTNANLIKKNYPAVDLVDRKNKIAIQITSTSSVTKVRKTLEKIIQNNLQKIYNNFFIIIITSKQEKYNTSILDKATQGRFQFTNDNVIDVEGLFQLIASLGLTKIEKIEEYLKSQFTDVETTNFVLNTNIPSIINKIDNPQDEYLKSKLKTAYNARQEWYEKKAYLETNLPSISDLNQKFSIEKQISECNKKILIYEKDIVTTANQINNE
;
A
#
# COMPACT_ATOMS: atom_id res chain seq x y z
N MET A 1 17.66 -9.83 2.49
CA MET A 1 17.24 -9.98 3.91
C MET A 1 15.71 -9.90 4.02
N LYS A 2 15.06 -10.48 5.05
CA LYS A 2 13.57 -10.51 5.18
C LYS A 2 12.95 -9.12 5.17
N GLN A 3 13.48 -8.20 5.97
CA GLN A 3 13.05 -6.81 6.04
C GLN A 3 13.07 -6.12 4.67
N GLN A 4 14.13 -6.31 3.89
CA GLN A 4 14.24 -5.76 2.54
C GLN A 4 13.13 -6.26 1.60
N LYS A 5 12.74 -7.54 1.69
CA LYS A 5 11.63 -8.09 0.91
C LYS A 5 10.28 -7.45 1.31
N LEU A 6 10.05 -7.28 2.60
CA LEU A 6 8.84 -6.64 3.12
C LEU A 6 8.76 -5.17 2.69
N LEU A 7 9.86 -4.41 2.81
CA LEU A 7 9.90 -3.01 2.38
C LEU A 7 9.67 -2.86 0.87
N LEU A 8 10.21 -3.77 0.04
CA LEU A 8 9.91 -3.77 -1.39
C LEU A 8 8.42 -4.02 -1.68
N SER A 9 7.81 -4.97 -0.95
CA SER A 9 6.37 -5.26 -1.02
C SER A 9 5.53 -4.05 -0.64
N ILE A 10 5.81 -3.43 0.50
CA ILE A 10 5.14 -2.22 0.99
C ILE A 10 5.28 -1.07 -0.01
N SER A 11 6.49 -0.86 -0.57
CA SER A 11 6.73 0.16 -1.59
C SER A 11 5.83 -0.03 -2.81
N ASN A 12 5.65 -1.27 -3.29
CA ASN A 12 4.78 -1.58 -4.41
C ASN A 12 3.30 -1.29 -4.10
N LEU A 13 2.83 -1.70 -2.91
CA LEU A 13 1.45 -1.51 -2.47
C LEU A 13 1.10 -0.03 -2.26
N LEU A 14 2.00 0.73 -1.62
CA LEU A 14 1.87 2.17 -1.45
C LEU A 14 1.91 2.91 -2.79
N SER A 15 2.75 2.47 -3.74
CA SER A 15 2.80 3.04 -5.10
C SER A 15 1.48 2.84 -5.84
N ARG A 16 0.89 1.63 -5.75
CA ARG A 16 -0.44 1.35 -6.32
C ARG A 16 -1.51 2.25 -5.73
N PHE A 17 -1.57 2.35 -4.40
CA PHE A 17 -2.50 3.24 -3.69
C PHE A 17 -2.37 4.70 -4.17
N LYS A 18 -1.15 5.25 -4.14
CA LYS A 18 -0.85 6.61 -4.59
C LYS A 18 -1.32 6.90 -6.01
N VAL A 19 -0.98 6.02 -6.96
CA VAL A 19 -1.33 6.19 -8.38
C VAL A 19 -2.84 6.08 -8.59
N GLN A 20 -3.49 5.09 -7.99
CA GLN A 20 -4.93 4.89 -8.13
C GLN A 20 -5.74 6.08 -7.60
N VAL A 21 -5.40 6.56 -6.39
CA VAL A 21 -6.06 7.74 -5.80
C VAL A 21 -5.82 8.99 -6.65
N GLY A 22 -4.62 9.15 -7.21
CA GLY A 22 -4.29 10.25 -8.11
C GLY A 22 -5.15 10.26 -9.38
N ILE A 23 -5.25 9.11 -10.05
CA ILE A 23 -6.04 8.95 -11.28
C ILE A 23 -7.53 9.22 -11.01
N LEU A 24 -8.10 8.62 -9.96
CA LEU A 24 -9.52 8.75 -9.66
C LEU A 24 -9.89 10.19 -9.30
N ASN A 25 -9.07 10.88 -8.50
CA ASN A 25 -9.27 12.30 -8.20
C ASN A 25 -9.16 13.18 -9.44
N ALA A 26 -8.20 12.92 -10.34
CA ALA A 26 -8.06 13.67 -11.60
C ALA A 26 -9.30 13.51 -12.52
N ASN A 27 -10.06 12.43 -12.36
CA ASN A 27 -11.30 12.15 -13.08
C ASN A 27 -12.56 12.50 -12.26
N SER A 28 -12.43 13.32 -11.20
CA SER A 28 -13.54 13.75 -10.34
C SER A 28 -14.30 12.61 -9.63
N MET A 29 -13.70 11.43 -9.48
CA MET A 29 -14.26 10.30 -8.73
C MET A 29 -13.88 10.45 -7.26
N LEU A 30 -14.60 11.31 -6.54
CA LEU A 30 -14.22 11.76 -5.19
C LEU A 30 -14.48 10.76 -4.06
N ASP A 31 -15.28 9.71 -4.30
CA ASP A 31 -15.56 8.65 -3.32
C ASP A 31 -14.28 7.95 -2.83
N ILE A 32 -13.24 7.96 -3.67
CA ILE A 32 -11.93 7.43 -3.33
C ILE A 32 -11.30 8.11 -2.10
N ASN A 33 -11.64 9.37 -1.82
CA ASN A 33 -11.09 10.09 -0.67
C ASN A 33 -11.60 9.51 0.65
N VAL A 34 -12.90 9.18 0.73
CA VAL A 34 -13.47 8.51 1.91
C VAL A 34 -12.85 7.12 2.09
N VAL A 35 -12.70 6.36 1.00
CA VAL A 35 -12.02 5.05 1.03
C VAL A 35 -10.57 5.21 1.52
N SER A 36 -9.87 6.25 1.07
CA SER A 36 -8.49 6.53 1.47
C SER A 36 -8.36 6.87 2.96
N GLU A 37 -9.34 7.58 3.54
CA GLU A 37 -9.36 7.85 4.98
C GLU A 37 -9.42 6.55 5.78
N PHE A 38 -10.33 5.64 5.43
CA PHE A 38 -10.44 4.33 6.10
C PHE A 38 -9.20 3.45 5.87
N PHE A 39 -8.66 3.46 4.65
CA PHE A 39 -7.43 2.74 4.33
C PHE A 39 -6.24 3.20 5.20
N LEU A 40 -6.13 4.50 5.49
CA LEU A 40 -5.00 5.04 6.25
C LEU A 40 -5.11 4.84 7.76
N ILE A 41 -6.31 4.62 8.33
CA ILE A 41 -6.48 4.48 9.78
C ILE A 41 -5.63 3.33 10.37
N PRO A 42 -5.77 2.06 9.94
CA PRO A 42 -4.99 0.97 10.53
C PRO A 42 -3.48 1.15 10.30
N LEU A 43 -3.10 1.69 9.15
CA LEU A 43 -1.70 1.99 8.83
C LEU A 43 -1.11 3.02 9.81
N LEU A 44 -1.79 4.13 10.03
CA LEU A 44 -1.33 5.20 10.91
C LEU A 44 -1.36 4.79 12.38
N ASN A 45 -2.34 3.97 12.78
CA ASN A 45 -2.40 3.39 14.12
C ASN A 45 -1.16 2.54 14.41
N GLU A 46 -0.74 1.68 13.47
CA GLU A 46 0.46 0.86 13.65
C GLU A 46 1.76 1.68 13.61
N ILE A 47 1.84 2.72 12.74
CA ILE A 47 3.01 3.61 12.66
C ILE A 47 3.22 4.39 13.97
N TYR A 48 2.15 4.98 14.50
CA TYR A 48 2.23 5.93 15.62
C TYR A 48 1.80 5.38 16.99
N ASP A 49 1.42 4.10 17.08
CA ASP A 49 0.81 3.51 18.29
C ASP A 49 -0.40 4.33 18.78
N CYS A 50 -1.24 4.74 17.84
CA CYS A 50 -2.39 5.60 18.05
C CYS A 50 -3.72 4.86 17.81
N ASP A 51 -4.82 5.53 18.14
CA ASP A 51 -6.19 5.04 17.93
C ASP A 51 -6.99 6.10 17.15
N PHE A 52 -6.62 6.29 15.88
CA PHE A 52 -7.28 7.18 14.96
C PHE A 52 -8.67 6.66 14.62
N THR A 53 -9.64 7.57 14.61
CA THR A 53 -11.00 7.34 14.15
C THR A 53 -11.35 8.35 13.06
N ASN A 54 -12.23 7.96 12.14
CA ASN A 54 -12.73 8.89 11.13
C ASN A 54 -13.60 9.97 11.82
N ALA A 55 -13.21 11.24 11.67
CA ALA A 55 -13.85 12.38 12.31
C ALA A 55 -15.30 12.58 11.84
N ASN A 56 -15.64 12.15 10.62
CA ASN A 56 -17.01 12.20 10.11
C ASN A 56 -17.97 11.26 10.87
N LEU A 57 -17.46 10.21 11.53
CA LEU A 57 -18.26 9.34 12.40
C LEU A 57 -18.65 10.02 13.72
N ILE A 58 -17.86 11.01 14.16
CA ILE A 58 -18.12 11.79 15.37
C ILE A 58 -19.12 12.91 15.06
N LYS A 59 -18.89 13.64 13.96
CA LYS A 59 -19.78 14.70 13.48
C LYS A 59 -19.68 14.76 11.97
N LYS A 60 -20.82 14.59 11.30
CA LYS A 60 -20.92 14.69 9.83
C LYS A 60 -20.33 16.01 9.34
N ASN A 61 -19.52 15.94 8.27
CA ASN A 61 -18.77 17.06 7.71
C ASN A 61 -17.86 17.71 8.77
N TYR A 62 -17.05 16.89 9.45
CA TYR A 62 -16.12 17.37 10.46
C TYR A 62 -15.17 18.40 9.81
N PRO A 63 -14.94 19.56 10.43
CA PRO A 63 -14.17 20.61 9.79
C PRO A 63 -12.68 20.24 9.75
N ALA A 64 -12.05 20.50 8.59
CA ALA A 64 -10.60 20.65 8.39
C ALA A 64 -9.70 19.44 8.66
N VAL A 65 -10.20 18.37 9.24
CA VAL A 65 -9.45 17.15 9.56
C VAL A 65 -10.37 15.96 9.34
N ASP A 66 -9.78 14.85 8.89
CA ASP A 66 -10.53 13.65 8.53
C ASP A 66 -10.32 12.54 9.56
N LEU A 67 -9.14 12.48 10.20
CA LEU A 67 -8.82 11.50 11.24
C LEU A 67 -8.47 12.20 12.54
N VAL A 68 -8.91 11.63 13.67
CA VAL A 68 -8.62 12.16 14.99
C VAL A 68 -8.34 11.05 16.00
N ASP A 69 -7.34 11.29 16.85
CA ASP A 69 -7.09 10.53 18.06
C ASP A 69 -7.24 11.49 19.25
N ARG A 70 -8.31 11.31 20.02
CA ARG A 70 -8.62 12.17 21.18
C ARG A 70 -7.72 11.90 22.37
N LYS A 71 -7.21 10.67 22.52
CA LYS A 71 -6.37 10.27 23.64
C LYS A 71 -4.98 10.90 23.50
N ASN A 72 -4.39 10.77 22.32
CA ASN A 72 -3.08 11.34 22.01
C ASN A 72 -3.17 12.81 21.53
N LYS A 73 -4.38 13.35 21.38
CA LYS A 73 -4.65 14.73 20.93
C LYS A 73 -4.01 15.04 19.58
N ILE A 74 -4.16 14.12 18.62
CA ILE A 74 -3.64 14.25 17.26
C ILE A 74 -4.80 14.37 16.28
N ALA A 75 -4.69 15.26 15.29
CA ALA A 75 -5.62 15.36 14.19
C ALA A 75 -4.90 15.40 12.84
N ILE A 76 -5.47 14.73 11.84
CA ILE A 76 -4.85 14.55 10.53
C ILE A 76 -5.87 14.92 9.44
N GLN A 77 -5.45 15.78 8.52
CA GLN A 77 -6.12 15.96 7.23
C GLN A 77 -5.50 15.02 6.20
N ILE A 78 -6.33 14.28 5.49
CA ILE A 78 -5.99 13.49 4.32
C ILE A 78 -6.33 14.29 3.06
N THR A 79 -5.43 14.35 2.08
CA THR A 79 -5.67 15.09 0.83
C THR A 79 -4.84 14.52 -0.31
N SER A 80 -5.30 14.65 -1.55
CA SER A 80 -4.49 14.39 -2.75
C SER A 80 -3.89 15.68 -3.35
N THR A 81 -4.29 16.85 -2.84
CA THR A 81 -3.81 18.16 -3.29
C THR A 81 -2.65 18.63 -2.41
N SER A 82 -1.50 18.91 -3.02
CA SER A 82 -0.28 19.31 -2.33
C SER A 82 -0.01 20.81 -2.28
N SER A 83 -0.90 21.65 -2.83
CA SER A 83 -0.67 23.10 -2.95
C SER A 83 -0.55 23.79 -1.58
N VAL A 84 0.31 24.83 -1.50
CA VAL A 84 0.49 25.63 -0.28
C VAL A 84 -0.82 26.31 0.11
N THR A 85 -1.65 26.66 -0.88
CA THR A 85 -2.99 27.21 -0.66
C THR A 85 -3.90 26.22 0.05
N LYS A 86 -3.86 24.93 -0.29
CA LYS A 86 -4.66 23.89 0.40
C LYS A 86 -4.18 23.71 1.84
N VAL A 87 -2.87 23.65 2.06
CA VAL A 87 -2.27 23.58 3.41
C VAL A 87 -2.70 24.78 4.25
N ARG A 88 -2.46 26.01 3.76
CA ARG A 88 -2.86 27.26 4.43
C ARG A 88 -4.35 27.27 4.80
N LYS A 89 -5.24 26.96 3.85
CA LYS A 89 -6.69 26.92 4.09
C LYS A 89 -7.07 25.89 5.15
N THR A 90 -6.35 24.79 5.25
CA THR A 90 -6.61 23.74 6.26
C THR A 90 -6.26 24.26 7.66
N LEU A 91 -5.07 24.87 7.81
CA LEU A 91 -4.63 25.48 9.07
C LEU A 91 -5.56 26.61 9.52
N GLU A 92 -6.01 27.47 8.60
CA GLU A 92 -6.98 28.52 8.91
C GLU A 92 -8.32 27.95 9.40
N LYS A 93 -8.81 26.87 8.77
CA LYS A 93 -10.05 26.21 9.21
C LYS A 93 -9.91 25.55 10.58
N ILE A 94 -8.75 24.98 10.90
CA ILE A 94 -8.44 24.46 12.25
C ILE A 94 -8.65 25.56 13.30
N ILE A 95 -8.07 26.74 13.05
CA ILE A 95 -8.21 27.91 13.94
C ILE A 95 -9.66 28.41 14.04
N GLN A 96 -10.33 28.56 12.90
CA GLN A 96 -11.72 29.02 12.83
C GLN A 96 -12.67 28.11 13.62
N ASN A 97 -12.40 26.81 13.64
CA ASN A 97 -13.21 25.82 14.34
C ASN A 97 -12.69 25.50 15.75
N ASN A 98 -11.69 26.23 16.24
CA ASN A 98 -11.08 26.04 17.56
C ASN A 98 -10.53 24.63 17.82
N LEU A 99 -10.14 23.89 16.77
CA LEU A 99 -9.68 22.51 16.92
C LEU A 99 -8.36 22.40 17.68
N GLN A 100 -7.53 23.46 17.64
CA GLN A 100 -6.29 23.58 18.42
C GLN A 100 -6.51 23.62 19.95
N LYS A 101 -7.76 23.80 20.40
CA LYS A 101 -8.11 23.66 21.83
C LYS A 101 -8.34 22.21 22.25
N ILE A 102 -8.55 21.32 21.26
CA ILE A 102 -8.87 19.91 21.46
C ILE A 102 -7.64 19.04 21.17
N TYR A 103 -6.96 19.33 20.07
CA TYR A 103 -5.80 18.60 19.58
C TYR A 103 -4.54 19.47 19.67
N ASN A 104 -3.41 18.83 20.01
CA ASN A 104 -2.12 19.49 20.17
C ASN A 104 -1.25 19.37 18.91
N ASN A 105 -1.38 18.26 18.19
CA ASN A 105 -0.57 17.95 17.01
C ASN A 105 -1.46 17.84 15.78
N PHE A 106 -1.05 18.51 14.71
CA PHE A 106 -1.75 18.51 13.43
C PHE A 106 -0.82 18.00 12.33
N PHE A 107 -1.33 17.10 11.51
CA PHE A 107 -0.62 16.60 10.34
C PHE A 107 -1.48 16.74 9.08
N ILE A 108 -0.82 16.87 7.94
CA ILE A 108 -1.45 16.80 6.62
C ILE A 108 -0.77 15.66 5.87
N ILE A 109 -1.54 14.62 5.55
CA ILE A 109 -1.09 13.53 4.70
C ILE A 109 -1.51 13.81 3.27
N ILE A 110 -0.52 13.89 2.39
CA ILE A 110 -0.69 14.04 0.95
C ILE A 110 -0.54 12.66 0.31
N ILE A 111 -1.64 12.09 -0.19
CA ILE A 111 -1.62 10.76 -0.81
C ILE A 111 -0.77 10.74 -2.09
N THR A 112 -0.66 11.87 -2.79
CA THR A 112 0.18 12.02 -3.98
C THR A 112 1.62 12.39 -3.61
N SER A 113 2.20 13.41 -4.23
CA SER A 113 3.53 13.91 -3.87
C SER A 113 3.38 15.26 -3.19
N LYS A 114 4.04 15.46 -2.05
CA LYS A 114 4.09 16.79 -1.41
C LYS A 114 5.03 17.72 -2.18
N GLN A 115 4.97 19.01 -1.87
CA GLN A 115 6.00 19.94 -2.35
C GLN A 115 7.30 19.74 -1.58
N GLU A 116 8.44 20.01 -2.21
CA GLU A 116 9.75 19.93 -1.55
C GLU A 116 9.76 20.76 -0.27
N LYS A 117 9.22 21.98 -0.35
CA LYS A 117 9.04 22.89 0.79
C LYS A 117 7.76 23.70 0.66
N TYR A 118 7.19 24.00 1.82
CA TYR A 118 6.11 24.93 2.05
C TYR A 118 6.69 26.19 2.70
N ASN A 119 6.29 27.37 2.21
CA ASN A 119 6.77 28.64 2.72
C ASN A 119 6.37 28.82 4.20
N THR A 120 7.35 28.78 5.10
CA THR A 120 7.16 28.86 6.56
C THR A 120 6.38 30.10 6.98
N SER A 121 6.66 31.27 6.39
CA SER A 121 5.95 32.51 6.74
C SER A 121 4.44 32.45 6.43
N ILE A 122 4.03 31.66 5.42
CA ILE A 122 2.62 31.42 5.11
C ILE A 122 2.00 30.48 6.16
N LEU A 123 2.73 29.44 6.56
CA LEU A 123 2.28 28.51 7.58
C LEU A 123 2.11 29.21 8.94
N ASP A 124 3.11 29.98 9.37
CA ASP A 124 3.09 30.71 10.65
C ASP A 124 1.93 31.72 10.73
N LYS A 125 1.68 32.44 9.62
CA LYS A 125 0.51 33.33 9.53
C LYS A 125 -0.80 32.57 9.63
N ALA A 126 -0.89 31.38 9.04
CA ALA A 126 -2.09 30.56 9.05
C ALA A 126 -2.39 29.96 10.43
N THR A 127 -1.35 29.54 11.18
CA THR A 127 -1.50 29.05 12.56
C THR A 127 -1.76 30.17 13.56
N GLN A 128 -1.46 31.43 13.19
CA GLN A 128 -1.58 32.60 14.07
C GLN A 128 -0.80 32.43 15.39
N GLY A 129 0.27 31.63 15.37
CA GLY A 129 1.05 31.29 16.57
C GLY A 129 0.30 30.46 17.62
N ARG A 130 -0.89 29.91 17.31
CA ARG A 130 -1.71 29.17 18.30
C ARG A 130 -1.32 27.70 18.45
N PHE A 131 -0.56 27.16 17.50
CA PHE A 131 0.03 25.82 17.55
C PHE A 131 1.24 25.74 16.63
N GLN A 132 2.11 24.76 16.87
CA GLN A 132 3.30 24.53 16.04
C GLN A 132 2.92 23.69 14.82
N PHE A 133 3.35 24.15 13.63
CA PHE A 133 3.20 23.40 12.38
C PHE A 133 4.34 23.74 11.44
N THR A 134 5.15 22.74 11.07
CA THR A 134 6.31 22.88 10.20
C THR A 134 6.12 22.05 8.93
N ASN A 135 7.14 22.05 8.07
CA ASN A 135 7.18 21.19 6.90
C ASN A 135 7.13 19.69 7.25
N ASP A 136 7.62 19.31 8.45
CA ASP A 136 7.65 17.91 8.90
C ASP A 136 6.26 17.39 9.26
N ASN A 137 5.31 18.31 9.51
CA ASN A 137 3.90 17.96 9.70
C ASN A 137 3.17 17.66 8.38
N VAL A 138 3.82 17.87 7.22
CA VAL A 138 3.28 17.53 5.91
C VAL A 138 4.00 16.28 5.38
N ILE A 139 3.29 15.18 5.33
CA ILE A 139 3.82 13.85 5.03
C ILE A 139 3.17 13.36 3.74
N ASP A 140 3.95 12.89 2.79
CA ASP A 140 3.42 12.17 1.63
C ASP A 140 3.63 10.66 1.75
N VAL A 141 3.25 9.91 0.72
CA VAL A 141 3.39 8.45 0.72
C VAL A 141 4.86 8.02 0.81
N GLU A 142 5.78 8.78 0.21
CA GLU A 142 7.22 8.60 0.38
C GLU A 142 7.64 8.79 1.84
N GLY A 143 7.15 9.85 2.50
CA GLY A 143 7.36 10.07 3.93
C GLY A 143 6.78 8.96 4.81
N LEU A 144 5.59 8.44 4.47
CA LEU A 144 5.00 7.28 5.16
C LEU A 144 5.89 6.05 5.00
N PHE A 145 6.42 5.79 3.81
CA PHE A 145 7.35 4.68 3.59
C PHE A 145 8.61 4.82 4.44
N GLN A 146 9.19 6.02 4.54
CA GLN A 146 10.35 6.28 5.39
C GLN A 146 10.06 6.01 6.88
N LEU A 147 8.90 6.44 7.36
CA LEU A 147 8.45 6.15 8.72
C LEU A 147 8.35 4.64 8.95
N ILE A 148 7.68 3.92 8.04
CA ILE A 148 7.55 2.45 8.10
C ILE A 148 8.92 1.76 8.10
N ALA A 149 9.85 2.21 7.26
CA ALA A 149 11.18 1.62 7.12
C ALA A 149 12.05 1.76 8.38
N SER A 150 11.73 2.72 9.25
CA SER A 150 12.40 2.94 10.54
C SER A 150 11.81 2.13 11.71
N LEU A 151 10.69 1.43 11.49
CA LEU A 151 10.03 0.61 12.52
C LEU A 151 10.76 -0.73 12.72
N GLY A 152 10.46 -1.38 13.85
CA GLY A 152 10.89 -2.76 14.10
C GLY A 152 10.20 -3.76 13.16
N LEU A 153 10.89 -4.88 12.89
CA LEU A 153 10.45 -5.92 11.94
C LEU A 153 8.99 -6.37 12.14
N THR A 154 8.56 -6.57 13.40
CA THR A 154 7.19 -7.00 13.73
C THR A 154 6.12 -6.02 13.25
N LYS A 155 6.37 -4.70 13.36
CA LYS A 155 5.43 -3.69 12.84
C LYS A 155 5.42 -3.67 11.31
N ILE A 156 6.61 -3.78 10.71
CA ILE A 156 6.74 -3.85 9.24
C ILE A 156 5.95 -5.04 8.69
N GLU A 157 6.00 -6.19 9.34
CA GLU A 157 5.23 -7.38 8.95
C GLU A 157 3.72 -7.14 9.00
N LYS A 158 3.20 -6.61 10.11
CA LYS A 158 1.77 -6.29 10.25
C LYS A 158 1.30 -5.28 9.21
N ILE A 159 2.11 -4.26 8.95
CA ILE A 159 1.80 -3.23 7.93
C ILE A 159 1.75 -3.87 6.54
N GLU A 160 2.70 -4.74 6.22
CA GLU A 160 2.71 -5.44 4.94
C GLU A 160 1.48 -6.34 4.77
N GLU A 161 1.13 -7.10 5.81
CA GLU A 161 -0.05 -7.97 5.82
C GLU A 161 -1.34 -7.15 5.64
N TYR A 162 -1.50 -6.07 6.41
CA TYR A 162 -2.62 -5.17 6.26
C TYR A 162 -2.71 -4.59 4.84
N LEU A 163 -1.59 -4.06 4.32
CA LEU A 163 -1.59 -3.46 2.99
C LEU A 163 -1.96 -4.49 1.93
N LYS A 164 -1.49 -5.74 2.02
CA LYS A 164 -1.89 -6.81 1.09
C LYS A 164 -3.39 -7.09 1.14
N SER A 165 -3.99 -7.07 2.34
CA SER A 165 -5.42 -7.34 2.51
C SER A 165 -6.32 -6.28 1.86
N GLN A 166 -5.77 -5.09 1.59
CA GLN A 166 -6.51 -4.01 0.92
C GLN A 166 -6.57 -4.20 -0.61
N PHE A 167 -5.84 -5.17 -1.17
CA PHE A 167 -5.80 -5.44 -2.61
C PHE A 167 -6.20 -6.90 -2.89
N THR A 168 -7.41 -7.10 -3.39
CA THR A 168 -8.06 -8.42 -3.60
C THR A 168 -7.30 -9.34 -4.56
N ASP A 169 -6.54 -8.79 -5.51
CA ASP A 169 -5.68 -9.54 -6.42
C ASP A 169 -4.49 -10.19 -5.70
N VAL A 170 -4.05 -9.62 -4.58
CA VAL A 170 -2.96 -10.15 -3.75
C VAL A 170 -3.46 -11.29 -2.85
N GLU A 171 -4.66 -11.17 -2.28
CA GLU A 171 -5.29 -12.22 -1.47
C GLU A 171 -5.63 -13.46 -2.29
N THR A 172 -6.23 -13.27 -3.48
CA THR A 172 -6.57 -14.39 -4.37
C THR A 172 -5.33 -15.16 -4.82
N THR A 173 -4.23 -14.44 -5.06
CA THR A 173 -2.93 -15.03 -5.38
C THR A 173 -2.38 -15.79 -4.17
N ASN A 174 -2.34 -15.19 -2.97
CA ASN A 174 -1.82 -15.86 -1.77
C ASN A 174 -2.63 -17.09 -1.34
N PHE A 175 -3.97 -17.05 -1.41
CA PHE A 175 -4.82 -18.20 -1.05
C PHE A 175 -4.56 -19.42 -1.95
N VAL A 176 -4.47 -19.19 -3.27
CA VAL A 176 -4.20 -20.25 -4.25
C VAL A 176 -2.73 -20.67 -4.26
N LEU A 177 -1.79 -19.77 -3.96
CA LEU A 177 -0.36 -20.10 -3.86
C LEU A 177 -0.01 -20.87 -2.57
N ASN A 178 -0.65 -20.54 -1.44
CA ASN A 178 -0.35 -21.14 -0.13
C ASN A 178 -1.18 -22.40 0.16
N THR A 179 -2.24 -22.68 -0.59
CA THR A 179 -2.76 -24.04 -0.66
C THR A 179 -1.76 -24.88 -1.45
N ASN A 180 -1.38 -26.04 -0.91
CA ASN A 180 -0.54 -26.98 -1.63
C ASN A 180 -1.34 -27.39 -2.89
N ILE A 181 -1.07 -26.80 -4.06
CA ILE A 181 -1.78 -27.09 -5.32
C ILE A 181 -1.88 -28.61 -5.58
N PRO A 182 -0.85 -29.43 -5.29
CA PRO A 182 -0.96 -30.89 -5.22
C PRO A 182 -2.17 -31.42 -4.42
N SER A 183 -2.50 -30.83 -3.28
CA SER A 183 -3.66 -31.20 -2.46
C SER A 183 -5.01 -30.82 -3.09
N ILE A 184 -5.09 -29.71 -3.83
CA ILE A 184 -6.30 -29.36 -4.61
C ILE A 184 -6.47 -30.37 -5.75
N ILE A 185 -5.40 -30.62 -6.52
CA ILE A 185 -5.40 -31.61 -7.62
C ILE A 185 -5.87 -32.99 -7.10
N ASN A 186 -5.42 -33.40 -5.91
CA ASN A 186 -5.78 -34.69 -5.33
C ASN A 186 -7.21 -34.76 -4.77
N LYS A 187 -7.86 -33.63 -4.48
CA LYS A 187 -9.25 -33.58 -3.99
C LYS A 187 -10.28 -33.54 -5.11
N ILE A 188 -9.87 -33.29 -6.35
CA ILE A 188 -10.75 -33.30 -7.52
C ILE A 188 -10.99 -34.76 -7.93
N ASP A 189 -12.12 -35.31 -7.52
CA ASP A 189 -12.55 -36.69 -7.83
C ASP A 189 -13.74 -36.75 -8.81
N ASN A 190 -14.30 -35.59 -9.20
CA ASN A 190 -15.41 -35.53 -10.15
C ASN A 190 -14.91 -35.78 -11.60
N PRO A 191 -15.45 -36.76 -12.33
CA PRO A 191 -15.09 -37.04 -13.73
C PRO A 191 -15.33 -35.87 -14.68
N GLN A 192 -16.26 -34.96 -14.38
CA GLN A 192 -16.50 -33.77 -15.23
C GLN A 192 -15.39 -32.73 -15.12
N ASP A 193 -14.60 -32.75 -14.03
CA ASP A 193 -13.55 -31.78 -13.77
C ASP A 193 -12.18 -32.24 -14.30
N GLU A 194 -12.11 -33.40 -14.97
CA GLU A 194 -10.86 -34.00 -15.44
C GLU A 194 -10.07 -33.06 -16.37
N TYR A 195 -10.78 -32.30 -17.20
CA TYR A 195 -10.21 -31.25 -18.04
C TYR A 195 -9.60 -30.10 -17.21
N LEU A 196 -10.35 -29.58 -16.22
CA LEU A 196 -9.88 -28.51 -15.33
C LEU A 196 -8.71 -28.96 -14.46
N LYS A 197 -8.75 -30.21 -13.96
CA LYS A 197 -7.66 -30.87 -13.23
C LYS A 197 -6.40 -30.96 -14.08
N SER A 198 -6.51 -31.39 -15.33
CA SER A 198 -5.38 -31.43 -16.27
C SER A 198 -4.81 -30.04 -16.51
N LYS A 199 -5.67 -29.05 -16.80
CA LYS A 199 -5.27 -27.66 -17.04
C LYS A 199 -4.55 -27.05 -15.82
N LEU A 200 -5.08 -27.26 -14.62
CA LEU A 200 -4.49 -26.82 -13.35
C LEU A 200 -3.10 -27.45 -13.14
N LYS A 201 -2.97 -28.76 -13.41
CA LYS A 201 -1.71 -29.50 -13.27
C LYS A 201 -0.65 -29.02 -14.27
N THR A 202 -1.02 -28.79 -15.52
CA THR A 202 -0.12 -28.25 -16.54
C THR A 202 0.40 -26.86 -16.16
N ALA A 203 -0.51 -25.96 -15.74
CA ALA A 203 -0.12 -24.62 -15.31
C ALA A 203 0.77 -24.65 -14.06
N TYR A 204 0.48 -25.52 -13.10
CA TYR A 204 1.32 -25.74 -11.92
C TYR A 204 2.72 -26.20 -12.26
N ASN A 205 2.87 -27.24 -13.10
CA ASN A 205 4.17 -27.76 -13.51
C ASN A 205 4.99 -26.71 -14.26
N ALA A 206 4.37 -26.04 -15.24
CA ALA A 206 5.02 -24.97 -15.98
C ALA A 206 5.51 -23.85 -15.04
N ARG A 207 4.70 -23.47 -14.05
CA ARG A 207 5.11 -22.48 -13.04
C ARG A 207 6.36 -22.93 -12.27
N GLN A 208 6.43 -24.20 -11.85
CA GLN A 208 7.60 -24.74 -11.15
C GLN A 208 8.87 -24.67 -12.00
N GLU A 209 8.79 -25.06 -13.28
CA GLU A 209 9.91 -24.98 -14.21
C GLU A 209 10.46 -23.54 -14.34
N TRP A 210 9.57 -22.54 -14.38
CA TRP A 210 10.00 -21.14 -14.42
C TRP A 210 10.58 -20.65 -13.10
N TYR A 211 10.10 -21.15 -11.95
CA TYR A 211 10.72 -20.87 -10.65
C TYR A 211 12.13 -21.46 -10.55
N GLU A 212 12.33 -22.69 -11.01
CA GLU A 212 13.65 -23.35 -11.05
C GLU A 212 14.62 -22.59 -11.96
N LYS A 213 14.16 -22.21 -13.16
CA LYS A 213 14.96 -21.39 -14.09
C LYS A 213 15.35 -20.05 -13.47
N LYS A 214 14.41 -19.37 -12.80
CA LYS A 214 14.68 -18.11 -12.10
C LYS A 214 15.70 -18.30 -10.98
N ALA A 215 15.54 -19.32 -10.14
CA ALA A 215 16.46 -19.60 -9.04
C ALA A 215 17.88 -19.88 -9.54
N TYR A 216 18.02 -20.62 -10.65
CA TYR A 216 19.31 -20.84 -11.30
C TYR A 216 19.96 -19.53 -11.73
N LEU A 217 19.20 -18.63 -12.40
CA LEU A 217 19.71 -17.33 -12.82
C LEU A 217 20.13 -16.44 -11.64
N GLU A 218 19.31 -16.41 -10.58
CA GLU A 218 19.57 -15.62 -9.37
C GLU A 218 20.79 -16.13 -8.59
N THR A 219 21.03 -17.44 -8.57
CA THR A 219 22.19 -18.05 -7.91
C THR A 219 23.49 -17.76 -8.64
N ASN A 220 23.44 -17.66 -9.97
CA ASN A 220 24.62 -17.37 -10.79
C ASN A 220 24.95 -15.86 -10.87
N LEU A 221 23.98 -14.98 -10.65
CA LEU A 221 24.14 -13.53 -10.76
C LEU A 221 25.30 -12.94 -9.91
N PRO A 222 25.55 -13.39 -8.65
CA PRO A 222 26.65 -12.87 -7.83
C PRO A 222 28.04 -13.26 -8.33
N SER A 223 28.15 -14.31 -9.16
CA SER A 223 29.43 -14.83 -9.67
C SER A 223 29.93 -14.10 -10.94
N ILE A 224 29.12 -13.20 -11.48
CA ILE A 224 29.37 -12.54 -12.77
C ILE A 224 29.94 -11.15 -12.53
N SER A 225 31.17 -10.94 -13.02
CA SER A 225 31.86 -9.65 -12.96
C SER A 225 31.54 -8.74 -14.14
N ASP A 226 31.15 -9.30 -15.29
CA ASP A 226 30.83 -8.55 -16.49
C ASP A 226 29.43 -7.90 -16.40
N LEU A 227 29.39 -6.58 -16.55
CA LEU A 227 28.18 -5.79 -16.37
C LEU A 227 27.12 -6.07 -17.46
N ASN A 228 27.53 -6.33 -18.70
CA ASN A 228 26.61 -6.62 -19.80
C ASN A 228 25.95 -7.99 -19.64
N GLN A 229 26.72 -8.98 -19.17
CA GLN A 229 26.20 -10.29 -18.81
C GLN A 229 25.21 -10.20 -17.64
N LYS A 230 25.52 -9.37 -16.63
CA LYS A 230 24.62 -9.11 -15.51
C LYS A 230 23.27 -8.53 -15.98
N PHE A 231 23.30 -7.48 -16.81
CA PHE A 231 22.08 -6.89 -17.39
C PHE A 231 21.27 -7.90 -18.23
N SER A 232 21.95 -8.75 -19.01
CA SER A 232 21.30 -9.80 -19.79
C SER A 232 20.55 -10.80 -18.91
N ILE A 233 21.15 -11.22 -17.79
CA ILE A 233 20.51 -12.14 -16.85
C ILE A 233 19.37 -11.48 -16.09
N GLU A 234 19.52 -10.22 -15.67
CA GLU A 234 18.43 -9.45 -15.06
C GLU A 234 17.20 -9.35 -15.98
N LYS A 235 17.43 -9.17 -17.30
CA LYS A 235 16.35 -9.22 -18.30
C LYS A 235 15.69 -10.60 -18.35
N GLN A 236 16.45 -11.68 -18.34
CA GLN A 236 15.91 -13.04 -18.33
C GLN A 236 15.12 -13.34 -17.04
N ILE A 237 15.58 -12.86 -15.88
CA ILE A 237 14.85 -12.96 -14.60
C ILE A 237 13.52 -12.21 -14.71
N SER A 238 13.51 -11.01 -15.32
CA SER A 238 12.29 -10.25 -15.58
C SER A 238 11.31 -11.02 -16.47
N GLU A 239 11.80 -11.70 -17.51
CA GLU A 239 10.97 -12.58 -18.35
C GLU A 239 10.41 -13.78 -17.58
N CYS A 240 11.22 -14.42 -16.72
CA CYS A 240 10.76 -15.50 -15.86
C CYS A 240 9.63 -15.02 -14.92
N ASN A 241 9.78 -13.84 -14.30
CA ASN A 241 8.75 -13.26 -13.44
C ASN A 241 7.43 -13.04 -14.20
N LYS A 242 7.48 -12.54 -15.44
CA LYS A 242 6.29 -12.39 -16.28
C LYS A 242 5.61 -13.73 -16.57
N LYS A 243 6.39 -14.77 -16.88
CA LYS A 243 5.86 -16.12 -17.15
C LYS A 243 5.24 -16.74 -15.91
N ILE A 244 5.92 -16.66 -14.76
CA ILE A 244 5.39 -17.10 -13.47
C ILE A 244 4.03 -16.46 -13.21
N LEU A 245 3.92 -15.14 -13.33
CA LEU A 245 2.67 -14.41 -13.10
C LEU A 245 1.52 -14.86 -14.04
N ILE A 246 1.82 -15.21 -15.29
CA ILE A 246 0.83 -15.76 -16.23
C ILE A 246 0.29 -17.09 -15.70
N TYR A 247 1.17 -18.02 -15.34
CA TYR A 247 0.73 -19.32 -14.84
C TYR A 247 0.05 -19.22 -13.48
N GLU A 248 0.44 -18.28 -12.62
CA GLU A 248 -0.27 -18.00 -11.37
C GLU A 248 -1.72 -17.58 -11.62
N LYS A 249 -1.96 -16.70 -12.60
CA LYS A 249 -3.32 -16.30 -12.99
C LYS A 249 -4.11 -17.47 -13.57
N ASP A 250 -3.49 -18.32 -14.39
CA ASP A 250 -4.14 -19.50 -14.95
C ASP A 250 -4.55 -20.50 -13.86
N ILE A 251 -3.67 -20.71 -12.87
CA ILE A 251 -3.94 -21.59 -11.72
C ILE A 251 -5.09 -21.02 -10.89
N VAL A 252 -5.05 -19.73 -10.55
CA VAL A 252 -6.12 -19.05 -9.80
C VAL A 252 -7.46 -19.17 -10.52
N THR A 253 -7.48 -18.85 -11.81
CA THR A 253 -8.71 -18.89 -12.62
C THR A 253 -9.29 -20.30 -12.67
N THR A 254 -8.44 -21.30 -12.92
CA THR A 254 -8.88 -22.70 -13.02
C THR A 254 -9.32 -23.25 -11.66
N ALA A 255 -8.61 -22.92 -10.57
CA ALA A 255 -8.99 -23.33 -9.21
C ALA A 255 -10.33 -22.71 -8.77
N ASN A 256 -10.60 -21.46 -9.14
CA ASN A 256 -11.88 -20.82 -8.86
C ASN A 256 -13.03 -21.41 -9.66
N GLN A 257 -12.80 -21.93 -10.87
CA GLN A 257 -13.82 -22.65 -11.64
C GLN A 257 -14.24 -23.93 -10.90
N ILE A 258 -13.26 -24.70 -10.41
CA ILE A 258 -13.50 -25.94 -9.65
C ILE A 258 -14.28 -25.69 -8.34
N ASN A 259 -14.04 -24.57 -7.66
CA ASN A 259 -14.71 -24.28 -6.39
C ASN A 259 -16.13 -23.69 -6.52
N ASN A 260 -16.53 -23.27 -7.74
CA ASN A 260 -17.83 -22.63 -8.00
C ASN A 260 -18.81 -23.53 -8.77
N GLU A 261 -18.42 -24.77 -9.08
CA GLU A 261 -19.27 -25.85 -9.62
C GLU A 261 -19.69 -26.80 -8.50
#